data_AF-A0A5C6E6W9-F1
#
_entry.id   AF-A0A5C6E6W9-F1
#
_cell.length_a   1.000
_cell.length_b   1.000
_cell.length_c   1.000
_cell.angle_alpha   90.00
_cell.angle_beta   90.00
_cell.angle_gamma   90.00
#
_symmetry.space_group_name_H-M   'P 1'
#
loop_
_entity.id
_entity.type
_entity.pdbx_description
1 polymer ?
#
loop_
_entity_poly.entity_id
_entity_poly.type
_entity_poly.pdbx_seq_one_letter_code
_entity_poly.pdbx_strand_id
1 'polypeptide(L)'
;MNPNTIRFDLLFDANEYHRSGFCPWTFFAYPTSMADERGLPPDNDACDFLARLQERGIDVAIWVNGIAEDTTYFACRKDDIQRLNDVIQALEDSGEIERGFCNQRTEQLFAASEKHRTRP
;
A
#
# COMPACT_ATOMS: atom_id res chain seq x y z
N MET A 1 -15.68 -12.82 -7.13
CA MET A 1 -15.29 -12.13 -5.89
C MET A 1 -15.91 -10.75 -5.95
N ASN A 2 -16.54 -10.30 -4.87
CA ASN A 2 -16.96 -8.90 -4.78
C ASN A 2 -15.70 -8.05 -4.67
N PRO A 3 -15.59 -6.89 -5.34
CA PRO A 3 -14.47 -5.99 -5.13
C PRO A 3 -14.51 -5.52 -3.67
N ASN A 4 -13.43 -5.78 -2.93
CA ASN A 4 -13.35 -5.33 -1.56
C ASN A 4 -13.20 -3.80 -1.60
N THR A 5 -14.17 -3.10 -1.03
CA THR A 5 -14.19 -1.64 -1.09
C THR A 5 -13.30 -1.06 -0.01
N ILE A 6 -12.29 -0.28 -0.42
CA ILE A 6 -11.42 0.46 0.51
C ILE A 6 -12.26 1.45 1.31
N ARG A 7 -12.16 1.36 2.64
CA ARG A 7 -12.84 2.25 3.58
C ARG A 7 -11.90 3.37 3.96
N PHE A 8 -11.95 4.48 3.22
CA PHE A 8 -11.03 5.62 3.39
C PHE A 8 -11.17 6.30 4.76
N ASP A 9 -12.35 6.25 5.38
CA ASP A 9 -12.62 6.74 6.73
C ASP A 9 -11.90 5.96 7.83
N LEU A 10 -11.45 4.73 7.52
CA LEU A 10 -10.68 3.88 8.43
C LEU A 10 -9.16 4.00 8.23
N LEU A 11 -8.70 4.81 7.27
CA LEU A 11 -7.27 5.04 7.09
C LEU A 11 -6.79 6.01 8.18
N PHE A 12 -5.72 5.66 8.88
CA PHE A 12 -5.10 6.62 9.80
C PHE A 12 -4.28 7.68 9.03
N ASP A 13 -4.16 8.87 9.60
CA ASP A 13 -3.28 9.91 9.04
C ASP A 13 -1.80 9.58 9.33
N ALA A 14 -1.11 9.05 8.31
CA ALA A 14 0.31 8.76 8.38
C ALA A 14 1.19 10.01 8.60
N ASN A 15 0.78 11.18 8.11
CA ASN A 15 1.50 12.43 8.32
C ASN A 15 1.35 12.93 9.77
N GLU A 16 0.16 12.81 10.36
CA GLU A 16 -0.05 13.10 11.78
C GLU A 16 0.74 12.13 12.66
N TYR A 17 0.71 10.82 12.35
CA TYR A 17 1.48 9.81 13.08
C TYR A 17 2.99 10.10 13.01
N HIS A 18 3.50 10.48 11.83
CA HIS A 18 4.88 10.90 11.65
C HIS A 18 5.25 12.16 12.42
N ARG A 19 4.43 13.20 12.35
CA ARG A 19 4.63 14.45 13.11
C ARG A 19 4.59 14.24 14.62
N SER A 20 3.91 13.19 15.09
CA SER A 20 3.86 12.79 16.49
C SER A 20 5.11 12.04 16.97
N GLY A 21 6.12 11.86 16.11
CA GLY A 21 7.40 11.24 16.44
C GLY A 21 7.51 9.76 16.13
N PHE A 22 6.52 9.16 15.45
CA PHE A 22 6.53 7.74 15.07
C PHE A 22 6.67 7.57 13.56
N CYS A 23 7.57 6.71 13.09
CA CYS A 23 7.63 6.38 11.66
C CYS A 23 6.59 5.31 11.29
N PRO A 24 5.67 5.57 10.33
CA PRO A 24 4.83 4.52 9.74
C PRO A 24 5.69 3.39 9.14
N TRP A 25 5.26 2.14 9.30
CA TRP A 25 5.94 1.02 8.65
C TRP A 25 5.38 0.81 7.25
N THR A 26 6.20 1.07 6.24
CA THR A 26 5.81 0.93 4.82
C THR A 26 6.01 -0.49 4.32
N PHE A 27 5.02 -1.04 3.62
CA PHE A 27 5.06 -2.42 3.10
C PHE A 27 4.75 -2.52 1.60
N PHE A 28 4.32 -1.43 0.97
CA PHE A 28 4.08 -1.32 -0.46
C PHE A 28 4.43 0.09 -0.91
N ALA A 29 5.01 0.25 -2.09
CA ALA A 29 5.40 1.55 -2.62
C ALA A 29 5.09 1.65 -4.12
N TYR A 30 4.81 2.87 -4.58
CA TYR A 30 4.63 3.15 -6.00
C TYR A 30 4.83 4.64 -6.29
N PRO A 31 5.08 5.02 -7.56
CA PRO A 31 5.27 6.42 -7.93
C PRO A 31 4.03 7.27 -7.65
N THR A 32 4.21 8.41 -6.97
CA THR A 32 3.11 9.35 -6.67
C THR A 32 2.44 9.85 -7.95
N SER A 33 3.17 9.95 -9.06
CA SER A 33 2.62 10.35 -10.36
C SER A 33 1.58 9.38 -10.94
N MET A 34 1.50 8.15 -10.43
CA MET A 34 0.49 7.17 -10.82
C MET A 34 -0.74 7.17 -9.91
N ALA A 35 -0.69 7.90 -8.79
CA ALA A 35 -1.77 7.90 -7.82
C ALA A 35 -3.02 8.63 -8.36
N ASP A 36 -4.21 8.10 -8.06
CA ASP A 36 -5.47 8.82 -8.27
C ASP A 36 -5.65 9.96 -7.25
N GLU A 37 -6.74 10.71 -7.34
CA GLU A 37 -7.05 11.82 -6.42
C GLU A 37 -7.15 11.40 -4.94
N ARG A 38 -7.30 10.10 -4.68
CA ARG A 38 -7.41 9.52 -3.33
C ARG A 38 -6.10 8.84 -2.89
N GLY A 39 -5.05 8.92 -3.70
CA GLY A 39 -3.78 8.29 -3.42
C GLY A 39 -3.81 6.77 -3.62
N LEU A 40 -4.56 6.25 -4.59
CA LEU A 40 -4.51 4.83 -4.97
C LEU A 40 -3.71 4.60 -6.24
N PRO A 41 -2.96 3.49 -6.35
CA PRO A 41 -2.33 3.10 -7.61
C PRO A 41 -3.39 2.67 -8.64
N PRO A 42 -3.07 2.65 -9.94
CA PRO A 42 -3.95 2.14 -10.98
C PRO A 42 -4.03 0.61 -11.01
N ASP A 43 -3.34 -0.07 -10.08
CA ASP A 43 -3.32 -1.52 -9.94
C ASP A 43 -4.49 -1.96 -9.05
N ASN A 44 -5.48 -2.63 -9.66
CA ASN A 44 -6.65 -3.14 -8.97
C ASN A 44 -6.30 -4.21 -7.92
N ASP A 45 -5.28 -5.04 -8.18
CA ASP A 45 -4.86 -6.07 -7.23
C ASP A 45 -4.27 -5.41 -5.99
N ALA A 46 -3.50 -4.33 -6.16
CA ALA A 46 -2.97 -3.55 -5.03
C ALA A 46 -4.08 -2.87 -4.21
N CYS A 47 -5.14 -2.39 -4.89
CA CYS A 47 -6.32 -1.81 -4.22
C CYS A 47 -7.10 -2.88 -3.44
N ASP A 48 -7.37 -4.03 -4.05
CA ASP A 48 -8.04 -5.16 -3.41
C ASP A 48 -7.23 -5.69 -2.21
N PHE A 49 -5.90 -5.73 -2.34
CA PHE A 49 -4.99 -6.09 -1.26
C PHE A 49 -5.12 -5.14 -0.07
N LEU A 50 -5.11 -3.82 -0.29
CA LEU A 50 -5.28 -2.83 0.78
C LEU A 50 -6.63 -3.00 1.50
N ALA A 51 -7.71 -3.23 0.76
CA ALA A 51 -9.03 -3.46 1.33
C ALA A 51 -9.08 -4.76 2.18
N ARG A 52 -8.42 -5.83 1.73
CA ARG A 52 -8.30 -7.09 2.49
C ARG A 52 -7.53 -6.93 3.80
N LEU A 53 -6.53 -6.06 3.85
CA LEU A 53 -5.81 -5.74 5.08
C LEU A 53 -6.75 -5.02 6.07
N GLN A 54 -7.54 -4.05 5.59
CA GLN A 54 -8.54 -3.36 6.41
C GLN A 54 -9.63 -4.30 6.94
N GLU A 55 -10.11 -5.25 6.12
CA GLU A 55 -11.10 -6.25 6.54
C GLU A 55 -10.59 -7.15 7.66
N ARG A 56 -9.28 -7.44 7.66
CA ARG A 56 -8.59 -8.19 8.73
C ARG A 56 -8.20 -7.30 9.92
N GLY A 57 -8.63 -6.04 9.90
CA GLY A 57 -8.51 -5.11 11.01
C GLY A 57 -7.13 -4.47 11.16
N ILE A 58 -6.26 -4.57 10.15
CA ILE A 58 -4.97 -3.86 10.14
C ILE A 58 -5.23 -2.37 9.96
N ASP A 59 -4.65 -1.54 10.85
CA ASP A 59 -4.71 -0.10 10.72
C ASP A 59 -3.69 0.35 9.67
N VAL A 60 -4.20 0.69 8.49
CA VAL A 60 -3.39 1.02 7.31
C VAL A 60 -3.57 2.47 6.90
N ALA A 61 -2.59 3.02 6.21
CA ALA A 61 -2.60 4.36 5.66
C ALA A 61 -2.06 4.37 4.24
N ILE A 62 -2.45 5.41 3.51
CA ILE A 62 -1.82 5.83 2.26
C ILE A 62 -0.95 7.04 2.59
N TRP A 63 0.36 6.90 2.45
CA TRP A 63 1.32 7.94 2.80
C TRP A 63 2.00 8.50 1.55
N VAL A 64 1.46 9.62 1.06
CA VAL A 64 1.96 10.32 -0.13
C VAL A 64 3.21 11.14 0.21
N ASN A 65 4.26 10.99 -0.60
CA ASN A 65 5.55 11.70 -0.45
C ASN A 65 6.15 11.53 0.96
N GLY A 66 6.06 10.31 1.51
CA GLY A 66 6.48 10.00 2.87
C GLY A 66 8.00 10.01 3.05
N ILE A 67 8.62 8.83 2.97
CA ILE A 67 10.07 8.66 3.18
C ILE A 67 10.89 9.29 2.05
N ALA A 68 10.39 9.18 0.82
CA ALA A 68 11.03 9.71 -0.37
C ALA A 68 10.03 10.59 -1.13
N GLU A 69 10.55 11.66 -1.73
CA GLU A 69 9.79 12.48 -2.67
C GLU A 69 9.31 11.62 -3.86
N ASP A 70 8.19 12.01 -4.45
CA ASP A 70 7.55 11.34 -5.59
C ASP A 70 7.18 9.86 -5.38
N THR A 71 7.12 9.39 -4.13
CA THR A 71 6.70 8.03 -3.79
C THR A 71 5.51 8.03 -2.84
N THR A 72 4.50 7.24 -3.17
CA THR A 72 3.36 6.95 -2.29
C THR A 72 3.50 5.54 -1.73
N TYR A 73 3.20 5.40 -0.44
CA TYR A 73 3.35 4.16 0.29
C TYR A 73 2.02 3.69 0.85
N PHE A 74 1.81 2.37 0.91
CA PHE A 74 0.93 1.81 1.93
C PHE A 74 1.74 1.53 3.18
N ALA A 75 1.19 1.95 4.31
CA ALA A 75 1.85 1.86 5.60
C ALA A 75 0.91 1.36 6.69
N CYS A 76 1.47 0.82 7.77
CA CYS A 76 0.74 0.49 8.99
C CYS A 76 1.41 1.16 10.20
N ARG A 77 0.74 1.12 11.35
CA ARG A 77 1.37 1.51 12.62
C ARG A 77 2.45 0.51 12.99
N LYS A 78 3.43 0.99 13.76
CA LYS A 78 4.56 0.15 14.21
C LYS A 78 4.10 -1.06 15.03
N ASP A 79 3.04 -0.90 15.82
CA ASP A 79 2.51 -1.96 16.66
C ASP A 79 1.78 -3.05 15.84
N ASP A 80 1.40 -2.75 14.60
CA ASP A 80 0.72 -3.67 13.70
C ASP A 80 1.67 -4.51 12.83
N ILE A 81 2.99 -4.27 12.86
CA ILE A 81 3.94 -4.92 11.94
C ILE A 81 3.84 -6.45 11.98
N GLN A 82 3.82 -7.04 13.17
CA GLN A 82 3.74 -8.50 13.29
C GLN A 82 2.42 -9.02 12.71
N ARG A 83 1.31 -8.36 13.08
CA ARG A 83 -0.03 -8.76 12.64
C ARG A 83 -0.21 -8.57 11.12
N LEU A 84 0.38 -7.52 10.55
CA LEU A 84 0.45 -7.30 9.11
C LEU A 84 1.18 -8.46 8.43
N ASN A 85 2.37 -8.81 8.89
CA ASN A 85 3.15 -9.90 8.29
C ASN A 85 2.41 -11.24 8.38
N ASP A 86 1.75 -11.54 9.51
CA ASP A 86 0.96 -12.76 9.68
C ASP A 86 -0.23 -12.78 8.70
N VAL A 87 -0.90 -11.64 8.49
CA VAL A 87 -1.99 -11.50 7.52
C VAL A 87 -1.50 -11.68 6.07
N ILE A 88 -0.38 -11.04 5.71
CA ILE A 88 0.22 -11.19 4.38
C ILE A 88 0.58 -12.65 4.14
N GLN A 89 1.24 -13.30 5.09
CA GLN A 89 1.61 -14.71 4.96
C GLN A 89 0.37 -15.60 4.80
N ALA A 90 -0.69 -15.36 5.57
CA ALA A 90 -1.93 -16.12 5.46
C ALA A 90 -2.61 -15.95 4.08
N LEU A 91 -2.55 -14.73 3.51
CA LEU A 91 -3.06 -14.43 2.16
C LEU A 91 -2.23 -15.14 1.07
N GLU A 92 -0.92 -15.19 1.23
CA GLU A 92 -0.03 -15.92 0.32
C GLU A 92 -0.25 -17.43 0.41
N ASP A 93 -0.37 -17.97 1.61
CA ASP A 93 -0.55 -19.40 1.87
C ASP A 93 -1.91 -19.91 1.39
N SER A 94 -2.95 -19.08 1.47
CA SER A 94 -4.29 -19.40 0.93
C SER A 94 -4.37 -19.27 -0.60
N GLY A 95 -3.35 -18.69 -1.24
CA GLY A 95 -3.35 -18.38 -2.67
C GLY A 95 -4.27 -17.20 -3.04
N GLU A 96 -4.71 -16.43 -2.05
CA GLU A 96 -5.49 -15.21 -2.24
C GLU A 96 -4.66 -14.08 -2.88
N ILE A 97 -3.34 -14.09 -2.67
CA ILE A 97 -2.33 -13.28 -3.35
C ILE A 97 -1.11 -14.15 -3.71
N GLU A 98 -0.27 -13.68 -4.64
CA GLU A 98 0.97 -14.37 -4.99
C GLU A 98 2.06 -14.18 -3.94
N ARG A 99 3.00 -15.14 -3.81
CA ARG A 99 4.14 -14.97 -2.89
C ARG A 99 5.01 -13.80 -3.32
N GLY A 100 5.33 -12.93 -2.36
CA GLY A 100 6.10 -11.73 -2.62
C GLY A 100 5.29 -10.66 -3.36
N PHE A 101 3.95 -10.72 -3.30
CA PHE A 101 3.03 -9.79 -3.98
C PHE A 101 3.46 -8.33 -3.86
N CYS A 102 3.71 -7.85 -2.63
CA CYS A 102 4.06 -6.45 -2.40
C CYS A 102 5.33 -6.02 -3.16
N ASN A 103 6.37 -6.85 -3.13
CA ASN A 103 7.64 -6.55 -3.80
C ASN A 103 7.46 -6.57 -5.32
N GLN A 104 6.82 -7.61 -5.85
CA GLN A 104 6.62 -7.77 -7.30
C GLN A 104 5.77 -6.62 -7.86
N ARG A 105 4.68 -6.26 -7.20
CA ARG A 105 3.79 -5.18 -7.66
C ARG A 105 4.43 -3.79 -7.50
N THR A 106 5.20 -3.57 -6.43
CA THR A 106 6.03 -2.36 -6.30
C THR A 106 6.97 -2.23 -7.49
N GLU A 107 7.77 -3.26 -7.79
CA GLU A 107 8.70 -3.25 -8.92
C GLU A 107 8.00 -3.02 -10.26
N GLN A 108 6.86 -3.68 -10.49
CA GLN A 108 6.08 -3.51 -11.72
C GLN A 108 5.54 -2.09 -11.88
N LEU A 109 5.04 -1.46 -10.82
CA LEU A 109 4.54 -0.09 -10.86
C LEU A 109 5.66 0.91 -11.11
N PHE A 110 6.81 0.76 -10.46
CA PHE A 110 7.97 1.61 -10.73
C PHE A 110 8.45 1.44 -12.19
N ALA A 111 8.61 0.20 -12.67
CA ALA A 111 9.00 -0.06 -14.06
C ALA A 111 7.97 0.46 -15.08
N ALA A 112 6.67 0.42 -14.76
CA ALA A 112 5.62 0.96 -15.62
C ALA A 112 5.70 2.50 -15.73
N SER A 113 6.04 3.19 -14.63
CA SER A 113 6.19 4.64 -14.64
C SER A 113 7.37 5.12 -15.49
N GLU A 114 8.51 4.41 -15.44
CA GLU A 114 9.70 4.72 -16.24
C GLU A 114 9.41 4.58 -17.75
N LYS A 115 8.63 3.57 -18.15
CA LYS A 115 8.19 3.38 -19.54
C LYS A 115 7.26 4.50 -20.02
N HIS A 116 6.43 5.05 -19.14
CA HIS A 116 5.60 6.21 -19.47
C HIS A 116 6.40 7.50 -19.54
N ARG A 117 7.46 7.65 -18.74
CA ARG A 117 8.35 8.83 -18.76
C ARG A 117 9.25 8.90 -19.99
N THR A 118 9.50 7.77 -20.65
CA THR A 118 10.40 7.63 -21.80
C THR A 118 9.70 7.62 -23.16
N ARG A 119 8.36 7.69 -23.19
CA ARG A 119 7.60 7.88 -24.43
C ARG A 119 7.50 9.39 -24.74
N PRO A 120 8.08 9.86 -25.87
CA PRO A 120 8.02 11.27 -26.28
C PRO A 120 6.62 11.72 -26.70
#